data_AF-A0A932X5K8-F1
#
_entry.id   AF-A0A932X5K8-F1
#
_cell.length_a   1.000
_cell.length_b   1.000
_cell.length_c   1.000
_cell.angle_alpha   90.00
_cell.angle_beta   90.00
_cell.angle_gamma   90.00
#
_symmetry.space_group_name_H-M   'P 1'
#
loop_
_entity.id
_entity.type
_entity.pdbx_description
1 polymer ?
#
loop_
_entity_poly.entity_id
_entity_poly.type
_entity_poly.pdbx_seq_one_letter_code
_entity_poly.pdbx_strand_id
1 'polypeptide(L)'
;MSRRDLQTALQPVGKDEMNLAEYPFALLTRRMSENQKTIEVEQQVRADGGEVVTQSWVVTGSDRYGLPLAVDEDIYIALMKILKDSGFRDRTIPFTRYQILKILGKDVSKREYDRIQQSLDRLVGTTITSKNAFWDNRARSYVSKAFHIFESYELYREQPGRKSARAPELPMSYVVLSSFLFESIKAGYVKNLDIEFYLSLDTPLAKRLFRFLDKKAYNNRSFEIGVMRLAVKLPVHDPYPSQVKRRLDEAHGELVSKGFLADVRYDRRRDGEEKVVYTFARPRMLLPEEPDAPVAPLVGELVARGITRTAAETLVAAHSEEHIGRHIAAFDRLQAEQSARIRRNPAGYLRRAIEEDYAVPEAKKTRRACPAPSVPASAGDTPPRRRRLRGAAPLAPAGEETPPGAGNGRRRDGIRPERLAELREEACRVVQRRYPVLAQRPSGPAFAVMVEACVDEILAAEPAAAVKE
;
A
#
# COMPACT_ATOMS: atom_id res chain seq x y z
N MET A 1 -33.72 2.08 6.68
CA MET A 1 -32.49 2.64 6.05
C MET A 1 -32.87 3.15 4.68
N SER A 2 -32.76 4.45 4.45
CA SER A 2 -33.24 5.11 3.23
C SER A 2 -32.28 4.87 2.08
N ARG A 3 -32.80 4.77 0.84
CA ARG A 3 -31.99 4.71 -0.40
C ARG A 3 -30.95 5.84 -0.51
N ARG A 4 -31.17 6.96 0.18
CA ARG A 4 -30.24 8.11 0.23
C ARG A 4 -29.00 7.86 1.10
N ASP A 5 -29.07 6.98 2.10
CA ASP A 5 -27.94 6.69 3.00
C ASP A 5 -26.85 5.85 2.28
N LEU A 6 -27.25 4.99 1.33
CA LEU A 6 -26.35 4.21 0.46
C LEU A 6 -25.71 5.01 -0.67
N GLN A 7 -26.09 6.28 -0.84
CA GLN A 7 -25.60 7.16 -1.88
C GLN A 7 -24.52 8.14 -1.37
N THR A 8 -24.30 8.20 -0.05
CA THR A 8 -23.51 9.26 0.60
C THR A 8 -22.07 8.86 0.99
N ALA A 9 -21.61 7.62 0.72
CA ALA A 9 -20.31 7.16 1.23
C ALA A 9 -19.33 6.52 0.21
N LEU A 10 -19.63 6.53 -1.09
CA LEU A 10 -18.63 6.12 -2.09
C LEU A 10 -17.90 7.38 -2.58
N GLN A 11 -16.84 7.78 -1.89
CA GLN A 11 -15.94 8.79 -2.45
C GLN A 11 -15.46 8.33 -3.84
N PRO A 12 -15.29 9.22 -4.83
CA PRO A 12 -14.85 8.84 -6.19
C PRO A 12 -13.41 8.34 -6.24
N VAL A 13 -12.70 8.41 -5.11
CA VAL A 13 -11.28 8.14 -5.00
C VAL A 13 -11.05 6.66 -4.73
N GLY A 14 -10.44 5.98 -5.70
CA GLY A 14 -9.84 4.65 -5.57
C GLY A 14 -8.38 4.70 -5.14
N LYS A 15 -7.78 3.51 -5.05
CA LYS A 15 -6.33 3.34 -4.90
C LYS A 15 -5.85 2.38 -5.98
N ASP A 16 -4.69 2.67 -6.57
CA ASP A 16 -4.05 1.84 -7.58
C ASP A 16 -2.62 1.50 -7.13
N GLU A 17 -2.18 0.27 -7.37
CA GLU A 17 -0.85 -0.20 -6.97
C GLU A 17 0.19 0.28 -8.01
N MET A 18 1.29 0.88 -7.54
CA MET A 18 2.18 1.63 -8.42
C MET A 18 3.05 0.78 -9.35
N ASN A 19 3.23 -0.52 -9.08
CA ASN A 19 3.88 -1.46 -10.01
C ASN A 19 2.89 -1.88 -11.11
N LEU A 20 1.64 -2.18 -10.77
CA LEU A 20 0.58 -2.54 -11.73
C LEU A 20 0.13 -1.35 -12.60
N ALA A 21 0.29 -0.12 -12.11
CA ALA A 21 0.14 1.10 -12.92
C ALA A 21 1.31 1.28 -13.91
N GLU A 22 2.54 0.89 -13.53
CA GLU A 22 3.73 1.01 -14.37
C GLU A 22 3.82 -0.08 -15.44
N TYR A 23 3.51 -1.32 -15.08
CA TYR A 23 3.62 -2.49 -15.93
C TYR A 23 2.24 -3.12 -16.19
N PRO A 24 1.97 -3.54 -17.43
CA PRO A 24 0.65 -4.05 -17.80
C PRO A 24 0.41 -5.42 -17.18
N PHE A 25 -0.85 -5.72 -16.87
CA PHE A 25 -1.30 -7.08 -16.58
C PHE A 25 -2.46 -7.53 -17.45
N ALA A 26 -2.97 -6.65 -18.32
CA ALA A 26 -4.07 -6.93 -19.22
C ALA A 26 -3.77 -6.48 -20.65
N LEU A 27 -4.47 -7.11 -21.59
CA LEU A 27 -4.48 -6.73 -23.00
C LEU A 27 -5.33 -5.47 -23.22
N LEU A 28 -4.94 -4.67 -24.21
CA LEU A 28 -5.68 -3.48 -24.65
C LEU A 28 -6.95 -3.80 -25.45
N THR A 29 -7.44 -5.04 -25.39
CA THR A 29 -8.59 -5.53 -26.15
C THR A 29 -9.75 -5.86 -25.21
N ARG A 30 -10.96 -5.88 -25.77
CA ARG A 30 -12.19 -6.31 -25.07
C ARG A 30 -12.60 -7.73 -25.42
N ARG A 31 -11.87 -8.37 -26.33
CA ARG A 31 -12.15 -9.71 -26.85
C ARG A 31 -10.87 -10.51 -26.80
N MET A 32 -11.01 -11.79 -26.48
CA MET A 32 -9.91 -12.73 -26.48
C MET A 32 -9.34 -12.88 -27.89
N SER A 33 -8.02 -12.92 -27.99
CA SER A 33 -7.29 -13.40 -29.17
C SER A 33 -6.74 -14.78 -28.85
N GLU A 34 -7.04 -15.78 -29.67
CA GLU A 34 -6.64 -17.19 -29.41
C GLU A 34 -5.11 -17.39 -29.41
N ASN A 35 -4.36 -16.50 -30.06
CA ASN A 35 -2.93 -16.68 -30.28
C ASN A 35 -2.03 -15.98 -29.23
N GLN A 36 -2.56 -15.11 -28.38
CA GLN A 36 -1.74 -14.36 -27.42
C GLN A 36 -1.89 -14.95 -26.01
N LYS A 37 -0.84 -15.66 -25.55
CA LYS A 37 -0.80 -16.30 -24.22
C LYS A 37 0.02 -15.53 -23.19
N THR A 38 0.88 -14.62 -23.65
CA THR A 38 1.84 -13.91 -22.80
C THR A 38 1.89 -12.42 -23.14
N ILE A 39 2.08 -11.57 -22.12
CA ILE A 39 2.51 -10.18 -22.27
C ILE A 39 3.93 -10.09 -21.76
N GLU A 40 4.86 -9.64 -22.60
CA GLU A 40 6.27 -9.51 -22.26
C GLU A 40 6.72 -8.06 -22.41
N VAL A 41 7.34 -7.56 -21.34
CA VAL A 41 7.90 -6.22 -21.28
C VAL A 41 9.34 -6.36 -20.79
N GLU A 42 10.28 -6.02 -21.65
CA GLU A 42 11.71 -5.99 -21.32
C GLU A 42 12.26 -4.59 -21.53
N GLN A 43 13.09 -4.12 -20.59
CA GLN A 43 13.82 -2.87 -20.74
C GLN A 43 15.17 -2.92 -20.04
N GLN A 44 16.14 -2.23 -20.60
CA GLN A 44 17.42 -1.99 -19.94
C GLN A 44 17.37 -0.66 -19.19
N VAL A 45 17.70 -0.70 -17.91
CA VAL A 45 17.72 0.48 -17.03
C VAL A 45 19.09 0.58 -16.38
N ARG A 46 19.64 1.80 -16.34
CA ARG A 46 20.87 2.06 -15.58
C ARG A 46 20.51 2.18 -14.09
N ALA A 47 21.07 1.31 -13.27
CA ALA A 47 20.96 1.38 -11.82
C ALA A 47 21.79 2.55 -11.27
N ASP A 48 21.55 2.92 -10.01
CA ASP A 48 22.25 4.03 -9.35
C ASP A 48 23.77 3.85 -9.30
N GLY A 49 24.26 2.60 -9.39
CA GLY A 49 25.69 2.26 -9.50
C GLY A 49 26.28 2.36 -10.92
N GLY A 50 25.50 2.78 -11.92
CA GLY A 50 25.93 2.86 -13.33
C GLY A 50 25.84 1.54 -14.11
N GLU A 51 25.58 0.42 -13.42
CA GLU A 51 25.36 -0.88 -14.04
C GLU A 51 24.06 -0.90 -14.85
N VAL A 52 24.11 -1.50 -16.03
CA VAL A 52 22.91 -1.71 -16.86
C VAL A 52 22.23 -2.99 -16.40
N VAL A 53 21.06 -2.86 -15.80
CA VAL A 53 20.24 -3.99 -15.35
C VAL A 53 19.09 -4.19 -16.32
N THR A 54 18.92 -5.43 -16.78
CA THR A 54 17.74 -5.83 -17.54
C THR A 54 16.58 -6.07 -16.58
N GLN A 55 15.50 -5.30 -16.79
CA GLN A 55 14.22 -5.49 -16.13
C GLN A 55 13.30 -6.26 -17.07
N SER A 56 12.67 -7.32 -16.57
CA SER A 56 11.71 -8.12 -17.32
C SER A 56 10.41 -8.25 -16.53
N TRP A 57 9.29 -8.13 -17.22
CA TRP A 57 7.95 -8.29 -16.70
C TRP A 57 7.16 -9.16 -17.66
N VAL A 58 6.79 -10.34 -17.20
CA VAL A 58 6.11 -11.37 -17.98
C VAL A 58 4.78 -11.69 -17.32
N VAL A 59 3.70 -11.61 -18.08
CA VAL A 59 2.36 -11.96 -17.63
C VAL A 59 1.89 -13.17 -18.42
N THR A 60 1.55 -14.25 -17.74
CA THR A 60 1.00 -15.46 -18.34
C THR A 60 -0.43 -15.69 -17.87
N GLY A 61 -1.31 -15.97 -18.82
CA GLY A 61 -2.70 -16.35 -18.52
C GLY A 61 -2.86 -17.86 -18.43
N SER A 62 -3.92 -18.30 -17.76
CA SER A 62 -4.31 -19.71 -17.76
C SER A 62 -4.66 -20.18 -19.18
N ASP A 63 -4.41 -21.45 -19.50
CA ASP A 63 -4.71 -21.98 -20.84
C ASP A 63 -6.23 -21.95 -21.15
N ARG A 64 -7.07 -22.15 -20.14
CA ARG A 64 -8.53 -22.17 -20.28
C ARG A 64 -9.15 -20.78 -20.43
N TYR A 65 -8.68 -19.80 -19.68
CA TYR A 65 -9.31 -18.46 -19.61
C TYR A 65 -8.49 -17.37 -20.32
N GLY A 66 -7.23 -17.66 -20.64
CA GLY A 66 -6.26 -16.75 -21.26
C GLY A 66 -5.85 -15.57 -20.37
N LEU A 67 -5.30 -14.53 -21.01
CA LEU A 67 -4.83 -13.31 -20.36
C LEU A 67 -5.97 -12.37 -19.96
N PRO A 68 -5.78 -11.52 -18.93
CA PRO A 68 -6.73 -10.47 -18.62
C PRO A 68 -6.95 -9.51 -19.78
N LEU A 69 -8.17 -9.01 -19.90
CA LEU A 69 -8.64 -8.06 -20.90
C LEU A 69 -8.81 -6.66 -20.27
N ALA A 70 -9.04 -5.66 -21.11
CA ALA A 70 -9.29 -4.30 -20.67
C ALA A 70 -10.47 -4.18 -19.67
N VAL A 71 -11.48 -5.04 -19.80
CA VAL A 71 -12.63 -5.08 -18.87
C VAL A 71 -12.25 -5.65 -17.50
N ASP A 72 -11.21 -6.49 -17.44
CA ASP A 72 -10.76 -7.07 -16.18
C ASP A 72 -9.97 -6.05 -15.36
N GLU A 73 -9.30 -5.08 -16.01
CA GLU A 73 -8.71 -3.93 -15.30
C GLU A 73 -9.79 -3.10 -14.59
N ASP A 74 -10.95 -2.88 -15.23
CA ASP A 74 -12.06 -2.17 -14.61
C ASP A 74 -12.55 -2.89 -13.35
N ILE A 75 -12.67 -4.22 -13.41
CA ILE A 75 -13.03 -5.06 -12.25
C ILE A 75 -11.97 -4.97 -11.15
N TYR A 76 -10.68 -5.03 -11.51
CA TYR A 76 -9.59 -4.82 -10.57
C TYR A 76 -9.70 -3.46 -9.86
N ILE A 77 -9.91 -2.36 -10.59
CA ILE A 77 -10.08 -1.02 -10.02
C ILE A 77 -11.29 -0.97 -9.07
N ALA A 78 -12.41 -1.60 -9.44
CA ALA A 78 -13.58 -1.68 -8.57
C ALA A 78 -13.30 -2.46 -7.29
N LEU A 79 -12.57 -3.57 -7.35
CA LEU A 79 -12.16 -4.35 -6.17
C LEU A 79 -11.20 -3.56 -5.27
N MET A 80 -10.24 -2.83 -5.86
CA MET A 80 -9.33 -1.96 -5.11
C MET A 80 -10.07 -0.81 -4.43
N LYS A 81 -11.14 -0.30 -5.05
CA LYS A 81 -12.04 0.66 -4.40
C LYS A 81 -12.70 0.08 -3.15
N ILE A 82 -13.24 -1.14 -3.25
CA ILE A 82 -13.87 -1.83 -2.12
C ILE A 82 -12.86 -2.07 -0.99
N LEU A 83 -11.63 -2.49 -1.35
CA LEU A 83 -10.54 -2.67 -0.39
C LEU A 83 -10.14 -1.35 0.29
N LYS A 84 -10.10 -0.25 -0.45
CA LYS A 84 -9.86 1.08 0.12
C LYS A 84 -10.97 1.46 1.10
N ASP A 85 -12.23 1.25 0.73
CA ASP A 85 -13.39 1.60 1.55
C ASP A 85 -13.44 0.77 2.85
N SER A 86 -12.84 -0.42 2.87
CA SER A 86 -12.67 -1.21 4.09
C SER A 86 -11.49 -0.75 4.95
N GLY A 87 -10.65 0.17 4.46
CA GLY A 87 -9.49 0.72 5.15
C GLY A 87 -8.26 -0.20 5.15
N PHE A 88 -8.09 -1.05 4.14
CA PHE A 88 -6.94 -1.97 4.02
C PHE A 88 -6.73 -2.88 5.23
N ARG A 89 -7.83 -3.31 5.86
CA ARG A 89 -7.80 -4.09 7.10
C ARG A 89 -7.40 -5.54 6.89
N ASP A 90 -7.86 -6.13 5.79
CA ASP A 90 -7.59 -7.50 5.41
C ASP A 90 -7.36 -7.58 3.89
N ARG A 91 -6.64 -8.61 3.46
CA ARG A 91 -6.43 -8.97 2.05
C ARG A 91 -7.69 -9.60 1.43
N THR A 92 -8.61 -10.08 2.26
CA THR A 92 -9.92 -10.57 1.83
C THR A 92 -10.85 -9.40 1.55
N ILE A 93 -11.35 -9.31 0.32
CA ILE A 93 -12.24 -8.25 -0.15
C ILE A 93 -13.65 -8.83 -0.28
N PRO A 94 -14.53 -8.65 0.73
CA PRO A 94 -15.93 -9.04 0.62
C PRO A 94 -16.66 -8.07 -0.32
N PHE A 95 -17.44 -8.60 -1.26
CA PHE A 95 -18.19 -7.80 -2.21
C PHE A 95 -19.54 -8.45 -2.56
N THR A 96 -20.45 -7.62 -3.09
CA THR A 96 -21.60 -8.12 -3.87
C THR A 96 -21.36 -7.83 -5.33
N ARG A 97 -21.86 -8.69 -6.23
CA ARG A 97 -21.70 -8.43 -7.66
C ARG A 97 -22.42 -7.14 -8.06
N TYR A 98 -23.55 -6.84 -7.41
CA TYR A 98 -24.26 -5.57 -7.55
C TYR A 98 -23.38 -4.36 -7.20
N GLN A 99 -22.58 -4.42 -6.13
CA GLN A 99 -21.67 -3.35 -5.73
C GLN A 99 -20.61 -3.07 -6.80
N ILE A 100 -20.02 -4.11 -7.40
CA ILE A 100 -19.06 -3.95 -8.51
C ILE A 100 -19.73 -3.23 -9.69
N LEU A 101 -20.91 -3.68 -10.11
CA LEU A 101 -21.64 -3.03 -11.21
C LEU A 101 -21.97 -1.57 -10.91
N LYS A 102 -22.36 -1.26 -9.67
CA LYS A 102 -22.66 0.10 -9.22
C LYS A 102 -21.41 0.99 -9.27
N ILE A 103 -20.25 0.50 -8.82
CA ILE A 103 -18.98 1.24 -8.89
C ILE A 103 -18.60 1.51 -10.36
N LEU A 104 -18.80 0.53 -11.23
CA LEU A 104 -18.49 0.64 -12.66
C LEU A 104 -19.53 1.40 -13.50
N GLY A 105 -20.63 1.85 -12.89
CA GLY A 105 -21.73 2.51 -13.60
C GLY A 105 -22.40 1.61 -14.66
N LYS A 106 -22.44 0.29 -14.42
CA LYS A 106 -23.02 -0.70 -15.35
C LYS A 106 -24.44 -1.08 -14.94
N ASP A 107 -25.26 -1.39 -15.94
CA ASP A 107 -26.61 -1.90 -15.72
C ASP A 107 -26.59 -3.29 -15.10
N VAL A 108 -27.59 -3.56 -14.26
CA VAL A 108 -27.77 -4.88 -13.65
C VAL A 108 -28.37 -5.82 -14.68
N SER A 109 -27.56 -6.74 -15.19
CA SER A 109 -28.01 -7.80 -16.09
C SER A 109 -27.28 -9.11 -15.81
N LYS A 110 -27.90 -10.24 -16.19
CA LYS A 110 -27.26 -11.55 -16.12
C LYS A 110 -25.92 -11.57 -16.87
N ARG A 111 -25.87 -10.92 -18.04
CA ARG A 111 -24.67 -10.81 -18.86
C ARG A 111 -23.53 -10.11 -18.12
N GLU A 112 -23.80 -9.02 -17.41
CA GLU A 112 -22.76 -8.33 -16.64
C GLU A 112 -22.31 -9.16 -15.42
N TYR A 113 -23.21 -9.90 -14.79
CA TYR A 113 -22.83 -10.83 -13.72
C TYR A 113 -21.94 -11.97 -14.21
N ASP A 114 -22.25 -12.56 -15.36
CA ASP A 114 -21.43 -13.60 -15.99
C ASP A 114 -20.04 -13.04 -16.37
N ARG A 115 -19.97 -11.78 -16.81
CA ARG A 115 -18.70 -11.09 -17.09
C ARG A 115 -17.84 -10.90 -15.85
N ILE A 116 -18.43 -10.55 -14.70
CA ILE A 116 -17.68 -10.44 -13.43
C ILE A 116 -17.01 -11.78 -13.12
N GLN A 117 -17.76 -12.88 -13.18
CA GLN A 117 -17.22 -14.20 -12.91
C GLN A 117 -16.07 -14.56 -13.87
N GLN A 118 -16.26 -14.36 -15.18
CA GLN A 118 -15.22 -14.59 -16.17
C GLN A 118 -13.97 -13.72 -15.94
N SER A 119 -14.15 -12.49 -15.46
CA SER A 119 -13.04 -11.58 -15.15
C SER A 119 -12.25 -12.09 -13.94
N LEU A 120 -12.95 -12.57 -12.91
CA LEU A 120 -12.33 -13.18 -11.73
C LEU A 120 -11.56 -14.46 -12.10
N ASP A 121 -12.11 -15.30 -12.99
CA ASP A 121 -11.42 -16.50 -13.51
C ASP A 121 -10.08 -16.15 -14.17
N ARG A 122 -10.06 -15.10 -15.01
CA ARG A 122 -8.82 -14.61 -15.64
C ARG A 122 -7.86 -14.00 -14.62
N LEU A 123 -8.35 -13.14 -13.73
CA LEU A 123 -7.50 -12.41 -12.79
C LEU A 123 -6.84 -13.34 -11.73
N VAL A 124 -7.55 -14.37 -11.27
CA VAL A 124 -6.95 -15.42 -10.41
C VAL A 124 -6.02 -16.33 -11.20
N GLY A 125 -6.40 -16.69 -12.44
CA GLY A 125 -5.60 -17.54 -13.32
C GLY A 125 -4.38 -16.85 -13.95
N THR A 126 -4.06 -15.61 -13.59
CA THR A 126 -2.94 -14.85 -14.16
C THR A 126 -1.74 -14.88 -13.23
N THR A 127 -0.57 -15.21 -13.79
CA THR A 127 0.71 -15.17 -13.09
C THR A 127 1.57 -14.07 -13.67
N ILE A 128 2.14 -13.24 -12.80
CA ILE A 128 3.07 -12.17 -13.14
C ILE A 128 4.46 -12.57 -12.63
N THR A 129 5.43 -12.63 -13.53
CA THR A 129 6.85 -12.84 -13.21
C THR A 129 7.64 -11.58 -13.51
N SER A 130 8.13 -10.94 -12.45
CA SER A 130 9.01 -9.78 -12.51
C SER A 130 10.44 -10.22 -12.24
N LYS A 131 11.39 -9.81 -13.09
CA LYS A 131 12.83 -9.88 -12.82
C LYS A 131 13.39 -8.45 -12.72
N ASN A 132 13.88 -8.08 -11.54
CA ASN A 132 14.43 -6.76 -11.22
C ASN A 132 13.52 -5.56 -11.57
N ALA A 133 12.21 -5.78 -11.73
CA ALA A 133 11.27 -4.76 -12.20
C ALA A 133 10.29 -4.28 -11.11
N PHE A 134 9.97 -5.15 -10.16
CA PHE A 134 9.05 -4.88 -9.06
C PHE A 134 9.76 -4.03 -7.99
N TRP A 135 9.20 -2.88 -7.67
CA TRP A 135 9.72 -2.03 -6.60
C TRP A 135 9.13 -2.47 -5.27
N ASP A 136 10.01 -2.84 -4.34
CA ASP A 136 9.63 -3.13 -2.96
C ASP A 136 9.85 -1.88 -2.10
N ASN A 137 8.76 -1.25 -1.65
CA ASN A 137 8.86 0.01 -0.93
C ASN A 137 9.43 -0.15 0.50
N ARG A 138 9.37 -1.35 1.09
CA ARG A 138 9.97 -1.61 2.40
C ARG A 138 11.49 -1.74 2.27
N ALA A 139 11.95 -2.52 1.30
CA ALA A 139 13.37 -2.72 1.05
C ALA A 139 14.03 -1.56 0.27
N ARG A 140 13.22 -0.67 -0.33
CA ARG A 140 13.64 0.42 -1.23
C ARG A 140 14.54 -0.08 -2.36
N SER A 141 14.20 -1.23 -2.93
CA SER A 141 14.99 -1.88 -3.98
C SER A 141 14.09 -2.57 -4.99
N TYR A 142 14.65 -2.78 -6.19
CA TYR A 142 14.02 -3.62 -7.21
C TYR A 142 14.26 -5.09 -6.91
N VAL A 143 13.19 -5.88 -6.95
CA VAL A 143 13.22 -7.31 -6.63
C VAL A 143 12.66 -8.16 -7.76
N SER A 144 13.12 -9.40 -7.82
CA SER A 144 12.58 -10.43 -8.70
C SER A 144 11.55 -11.25 -7.92
N LYS A 145 10.31 -11.33 -8.43
CA LYS A 145 9.17 -11.99 -7.78
C LYS A 145 8.25 -12.61 -8.83
N ALA A 146 7.66 -13.75 -8.52
CA ALA A 146 6.54 -14.32 -9.25
C ALA A 146 5.31 -14.34 -8.34
N PHE A 147 4.19 -13.82 -8.79
CA PHE A 147 2.98 -13.65 -7.97
C PHE A 147 1.70 -13.62 -8.82
N HIS A 148 0.57 -13.84 -8.16
CA HIS A 148 -0.76 -13.65 -8.73
C HIS A 148 -1.32 -12.29 -8.31
N ILE A 149 -2.31 -11.75 -9.03
CA ILE A 149 -3.02 -10.55 -8.56
C ILE A 149 -3.95 -10.95 -7.40
N PHE A 150 -4.81 -11.94 -7.64
CA PHE A 150 -5.68 -12.52 -6.62
C PHE A 150 -5.33 -14.01 -6.46
N GLU A 151 -5.35 -14.49 -5.23
CA GLU A 151 -5.05 -15.89 -4.91
C GLU A 151 -6.27 -16.80 -5.12
N SER A 152 -7.45 -16.32 -4.74
CA SER A 152 -8.69 -17.09 -4.84
C SER A 152 -9.91 -16.17 -4.82
N TYR A 153 -11.06 -16.68 -5.23
CA TYR A 153 -12.35 -16.03 -5.06
C TYR A 153 -13.42 -17.06 -4.68
N GLU A 154 -14.45 -16.61 -3.96
CA GLU A 154 -15.67 -17.38 -3.72
C GLU A 154 -16.90 -16.55 -4.10
N LEU A 155 -17.73 -17.11 -4.98
CA LEU A 155 -18.99 -16.50 -5.39
C LEU A 155 -20.17 -17.25 -4.80
N TYR A 156 -20.93 -16.57 -3.94
CA TYR A 156 -22.17 -17.09 -3.40
C TYR A 156 -23.35 -16.65 -4.28
N ARG A 157 -24.35 -17.53 -4.44
CA ARG A 157 -25.57 -17.21 -5.17
C ARG A 157 -26.41 -16.20 -4.39
N GLU A 158 -26.36 -14.95 -4.81
CA GLU A 158 -27.31 -13.92 -4.37
C GLU A 158 -28.72 -14.32 -4.84
N GLN A 159 -29.59 -14.81 -3.94
CA GLN A 159 -30.97 -15.15 -4.29
C GLN A 159 -31.78 -13.86 -4.55
N PRO A 160 -32.36 -13.67 -5.75
CA PRO A 160 -33.21 -12.53 -6.03
C PRO A 160 -34.61 -12.78 -5.46
N GLY A 161 -34.97 -12.06 -4.38
CA GLY A 161 -36.35 -11.94 -3.92
C GLY A 161 -36.86 -13.03 -2.97
N ARG A 162 -37.59 -12.56 -1.94
CA ARG A 162 -38.11 -13.26 -0.76
C ARG A 162 -37.03 -13.98 0.07
N LYS A 163 -36.52 -13.25 1.06
CA LYS A 163 -36.02 -13.86 2.31
C LYS A 163 -37.16 -14.71 2.89
N SER A 164 -37.20 -15.99 2.56
CA SER A 164 -37.91 -16.95 3.39
C SER A 164 -37.27 -16.85 4.77
N ALA A 165 -38.06 -16.63 5.83
CA ALA A 165 -37.57 -16.58 7.21
C ALA A 165 -36.84 -17.87 7.65
N ARG A 166 -36.85 -18.92 6.81
CA ARG A 166 -36.21 -20.22 7.02
C ARG A 166 -35.02 -20.51 6.09
N ALA A 167 -34.64 -19.62 5.18
CA ALA A 167 -33.47 -19.84 4.34
C ALA A 167 -32.19 -19.42 5.10
N PRO A 168 -31.14 -20.27 5.17
CA PRO A 168 -29.88 -19.88 5.79
C PRO A 168 -29.30 -18.65 5.08
N GLU A 169 -28.86 -17.65 5.85
CA GLU A 169 -28.21 -16.46 5.29
C GLU A 169 -26.90 -16.89 4.62
N LEU A 170 -26.86 -16.86 3.29
CA LEU A 170 -25.65 -17.20 2.53
C LEU A 170 -24.53 -16.17 2.84
N PRO A 171 -23.27 -16.61 2.94
CA PRO A 171 -22.13 -15.71 3.09
C PRO A 171 -22.03 -14.72 1.91
N MET A 172 -21.33 -13.61 2.13
CA MET A 172 -20.98 -12.68 1.07
C MET A 172 -19.92 -13.30 0.15
N SER A 173 -19.97 -12.94 -1.13
CA SER A 173 -18.88 -13.27 -2.06
C SER A 173 -17.61 -12.52 -1.67
N TYR A 174 -16.45 -13.10 -1.93
CA TYR A 174 -15.18 -12.46 -1.62
C TYR A 174 -14.08 -12.86 -2.60
N VAL A 175 -13.03 -12.05 -2.65
CA VAL A 175 -11.79 -12.34 -3.37
C VAL A 175 -10.61 -12.09 -2.44
N VAL A 176 -9.58 -12.92 -2.53
CA VAL A 176 -8.37 -12.82 -1.71
C VAL A 176 -7.28 -12.18 -2.55
N LEU A 177 -6.86 -10.96 -2.17
CA LEU A 177 -5.71 -10.30 -2.77
C LEU A 177 -4.42 -11.06 -2.43
N SER A 178 -3.49 -11.13 -3.38
CA SER A 178 -2.18 -11.69 -3.12
C SER A 178 -1.51 -11.03 -1.92
N SER A 179 -0.93 -11.85 -1.05
CA SER A 179 -0.11 -11.40 0.08
C SER A 179 0.92 -10.35 -0.34
N PHE A 180 1.61 -10.56 -1.47
CA PHE A 180 2.61 -9.63 -2.00
C PHE A 180 2.05 -8.26 -2.35
N LEU A 181 0.89 -8.21 -3.03
CA LEU A 181 0.26 -6.95 -3.37
C LEU A 181 -0.30 -6.27 -2.13
N PHE A 182 -0.88 -7.03 -1.20
CA PHE A 182 -1.37 -6.49 0.06
C PHE A 182 -0.23 -5.88 0.89
N GLU A 183 0.94 -6.51 0.94
CA GLU A 183 2.14 -5.96 1.57
C GLU A 183 2.63 -4.68 0.89
N SER A 184 2.63 -4.64 -0.45
CA SER A 184 2.98 -3.44 -1.24
C SER A 184 2.04 -2.27 -0.90
N ILE A 185 0.73 -2.55 -0.83
CA ILE A 185 -0.29 -1.57 -0.45
C ILE A 185 -0.09 -1.09 0.99
N LYS A 186 0.15 -2.01 1.94
CA LYS A 186 0.43 -1.68 3.35
C LYS A 186 1.73 -0.90 3.52
N ALA A 187 2.69 -1.08 2.63
CA ALA A 187 3.92 -0.31 2.58
C ALA A 187 3.74 1.08 1.94
N GLY A 188 2.52 1.47 1.56
CA GLY A 188 2.21 2.78 1.00
C GLY A 188 2.58 2.92 -0.48
N TYR A 189 2.88 1.82 -1.20
CA TYR A 189 3.22 1.88 -2.62
C TYR A 189 1.96 1.92 -3.52
N VAL A 190 1.05 2.81 -3.16
CA VAL A 190 -0.26 3.01 -3.80
C VAL A 190 -0.51 4.48 -4.08
N LYS A 191 -1.25 4.76 -5.14
CA LYS A 191 -1.66 6.13 -5.49
C LYS A 191 -3.18 6.27 -5.44
N ASN A 192 -3.65 7.45 -5.07
CA ASN A 192 -5.06 7.83 -5.24
C ASN A 192 -5.41 7.86 -6.73
N LEU A 193 -6.44 7.11 -7.12
CA LEU A 193 -6.95 7.08 -8.48
C LEU A 193 -8.31 7.77 -8.51
N ASP A 194 -8.50 8.71 -9.43
CA ASP A 194 -9.83 9.24 -9.73
C ASP A 194 -10.59 8.20 -10.57
N ILE A 195 -11.49 7.45 -9.91
CA ILE A 195 -12.26 6.40 -10.58
C ILE A 195 -13.27 7.01 -11.55
N GLU A 196 -13.84 8.16 -11.22
CA GLU A 196 -14.83 8.81 -12.07
C GLU A 196 -14.16 9.25 -13.38
N PHE A 197 -12.98 9.88 -13.30
CA PHE A 197 -12.19 10.20 -14.48
C PHE A 197 -11.79 8.94 -15.25
N TYR A 198 -11.25 7.92 -14.57
CA TYR A 198 -10.84 6.65 -15.20
C TYR A 198 -11.99 5.98 -15.96
N LEU A 199 -13.18 5.90 -15.34
CA LEU A 199 -14.37 5.29 -15.94
C LEU A 199 -14.98 6.15 -17.04
N SER A 200 -14.75 7.47 -17.01
CA SER A 200 -15.13 8.35 -18.11
C SER A 200 -14.38 8.01 -19.39
N LEU A 201 -13.19 7.39 -19.32
CA LEU A 201 -12.39 7.03 -20.49
C LEU A 201 -13.03 5.85 -21.26
N ASP A 202 -13.15 6.02 -22.57
CA ASP A 202 -13.78 5.12 -23.51
C ASP A 202 -12.77 4.15 -24.11
N THR A 203 -11.54 4.57 -24.42
CA THR A 203 -10.57 3.66 -25.03
C THR A 203 -9.74 2.89 -23.98
N PRO A 204 -9.51 1.57 -24.15
CA PRO A 204 -8.61 0.80 -23.28
C PRO A 204 -7.21 1.37 -23.21
N LEU A 205 -6.73 1.91 -24.35
CA LEU A 205 -5.42 2.53 -24.44
C LEU A 205 -5.36 3.84 -23.64
N ALA A 206 -6.40 4.69 -23.67
CA ALA A 206 -6.45 5.87 -22.81
C ALA A 206 -6.47 5.51 -21.33
N LYS A 207 -7.24 4.48 -20.93
CA LYS A 207 -7.25 3.98 -19.54
C LYS A 207 -5.88 3.53 -19.08
N ARG A 208 -5.20 2.70 -19.89
CA ARG A 208 -3.84 2.23 -19.58
C ARG A 208 -2.84 3.38 -19.52
N LEU A 209 -2.92 4.29 -20.49
CA LEU A 209 -2.04 5.46 -20.56
C LEU A 209 -2.26 6.39 -19.37
N PHE A 210 -3.52 6.62 -18.96
CA PHE A 210 -3.86 7.38 -17.76
C PHE A 210 -3.22 6.77 -16.52
N ARG A 211 -3.38 5.46 -16.27
CA ARG A 211 -2.76 4.78 -15.11
C ARG A 211 -1.23 4.96 -15.10
N PHE A 212 -0.59 4.80 -16.26
CA PHE A 212 0.86 4.98 -16.39
C PHE A 212 1.30 6.44 -16.15
N LEU A 213 0.62 7.41 -16.78
CA LEU A 213 0.97 8.82 -16.70
C LEU A 213 0.62 9.44 -15.36
N ASP A 214 -0.46 8.99 -14.73
CA ASP A 214 -0.92 9.49 -13.44
C ASP A 214 0.19 9.30 -12.39
N LYS A 215 0.86 8.14 -12.40
CA LYS A 215 2.08 7.91 -11.59
C LYS A 215 3.16 8.99 -11.80
N LYS A 216 3.36 9.46 -13.03
CA LYS A 216 4.41 10.44 -13.38
C LYS A 216 3.98 11.89 -13.10
N ALA A 217 2.68 12.15 -13.05
CA ALA A 217 2.10 13.47 -12.84
C ALA A 217 2.24 14.00 -11.40
N TYR A 218 2.44 13.12 -10.41
CA TYR A 218 2.41 13.48 -8.98
C TYR A 218 3.35 14.65 -8.63
N ASN A 219 4.60 14.62 -9.11
CA ASN A 219 5.59 15.68 -8.84
C ASN A 219 5.95 16.54 -10.06
N ASN A 220 5.43 16.21 -11.24
CA ASN A 220 5.92 16.77 -12.49
C ASN A 220 4.83 17.58 -13.21
N ARG A 221 5.21 18.74 -13.77
CA ARG A 221 4.33 19.51 -14.68
C ARG A 221 4.35 18.96 -16.10
N SER A 222 5.43 18.30 -16.46
CA SER A 222 5.63 17.69 -17.75
C SER A 222 6.41 16.39 -17.59
N PHE A 223 6.16 15.45 -18.48
CA PHE A 223 6.86 14.16 -18.51
C PHE A 223 7.28 13.85 -19.94
N GLU A 224 8.54 13.47 -20.13
CA GLU A 224 9.06 13.06 -21.44
C GLU A 224 9.47 11.58 -21.44
N ILE A 225 9.20 10.90 -22.54
CA ILE A 225 9.57 9.50 -22.77
C ILE A 225 9.76 9.23 -24.27
N GLY A 226 10.73 8.38 -24.62
CA GLY A 226 10.90 7.91 -26.00
C GLY A 226 9.66 7.16 -26.49
N VAL A 227 9.23 7.37 -27.74
CA VAL A 227 7.99 6.80 -28.29
C VAL A 227 8.00 5.26 -28.21
N MET A 228 9.12 4.63 -28.58
CA MET A 228 9.25 3.17 -28.51
C MET A 228 9.28 2.65 -27.06
N ARG A 229 9.89 3.39 -26.13
CA ARG A 229 9.88 3.04 -24.70
C ARG A 229 8.49 3.12 -24.12
N LEU A 230 7.69 4.10 -24.55
CA LEU A 230 6.29 4.19 -24.17
C LEU A 230 5.48 3.02 -24.75
N ALA A 231 5.71 2.65 -26.01
CA ALA A 231 5.02 1.53 -26.65
C ALA A 231 5.16 0.23 -25.83
N VAL A 232 6.38 -0.05 -25.36
CA VAL A 232 6.68 -1.19 -24.47
C VAL A 232 5.92 -1.13 -23.14
N LYS A 233 5.70 0.06 -22.56
CA LYS A 233 4.94 0.24 -21.29
C LYS A 233 3.43 0.12 -21.47
N LEU A 234 2.93 0.31 -22.69
CA LEU A 234 1.52 0.25 -23.08
C LEU A 234 1.16 -1.04 -23.85
N PRO A 235 1.95 -2.10 -23.72
CA PRO A 235 2.02 -3.25 -24.66
C PRO A 235 1.57 -2.98 -26.11
N VAL A 236 2.13 -1.95 -26.72
CA VAL A 236 1.95 -1.63 -28.14
C VAL A 236 3.13 -2.18 -28.92
N HIS A 237 2.88 -3.16 -29.79
CA HIS A 237 3.92 -3.91 -30.51
C HIS A 237 4.15 -3.43 -31.95
N ASP A 238 3.83 -2.17 -32.25
CA ASP A 238 4.02 -1.60 -33.59
C ASP A 238 5.53 -1.33 -33.85
N PRO A 239 6.08 -1.70 -35.03
CA PRO A 239 7.52 -1.70 -35.27
C PRO A 239 8.13 -0.30 -35.48
N TYR A 240 7.31 0.67 -35.93
CA TYR A 240 7.78 2.01 -36.28
C TYR A 240 7.14 3.08 -35.38
N PRO A 241 7.91 4.11 -34.95
CA PRO A 241 7.39 5.19 -34.12
C PRO A 241 6.14 5.89 -34.70
N SER A 242 6.07 6.06 -36.02
CA SER A 242 4.91 6.68 -36.69
C SER A 242 3.61 5.89 -36.50
N GLN A 243 3.68 4.56 -36.47
CA GLN A 243 2.54 3.69 -36.24
C GLN A 243 2.10 3.73 -34.77
N VAL A 244 3.06 3.74 -33.84
CA VAL A 244 2.80 3.93 -32.41
C VAL A 244 2.09 5.26 -32.16
N LYS A 245 2.58 6.36 -32.76
CA LYS A 245 1.95 7.69 -32.67
C LYS A 245 0.50 7.64 -33.13
N ARG A 246 0.26 7.14 -34.35
CA ARG A 246 -1.09 7.01 -34.93
C ARG A 246 -2.06 6.25 -34.02
N ARG A 247 -1.56 5.22 -33.32
CA ARG A 247 -2.37 4.43 -32.39
C ARG A 247 -2.65 5.17 -31.08
N LEU A 248 -1.72 6.02 -30.64
CA LEU A 248 -1.87 6.84 -29.45
C LEU A 248 -2.69 8.11 -29.68
N ASP A 249 -2.82 8.58 -30.92
CA ASP A 249 -3.53 9.83 -31.25
C ASP A 249 -4.94 9.89 -30.64
N GLU A 250 -5.72 8.81 -30.76
CA GLU A 250 -7.07 8.74 -30.17
C GLU A 250 -7.02 8.86 -28.64
N ALA A 251 -6.13 8.11 -28.00
CA ALA A 251 -5.97 8.13 -26.54
C ALA A 251 -5.43 9.48 -26.03
N HIS A 252 -4.54 10.14 -26.78
CA HIS A 252 -4.03 11.47 -26.46
C HIS A 252 -5.12 12.53 -26.58
N GLY A 253 -5.87 12.52 -27.69
CA GLY A 253 -7.00 13.43 -27.89
C GLY A 253 -8.07 13.27 -26.81
N GLU A 254 -8.33 12.03 -26.40
CA GLU A 254 -9.25 11.73 -25.30
C GLU A 254 -8.78 12.31 -23.96
N LEU A 255 -7.51 12.09 -23.58
CA LEU A 255 -6.97 12.59 -22.31
C LEU A 255 -6.82 14.11 -22.27
N VAL A 256 -6.60 14.76 -23.42
CA VAL A 256 -6.60 16.22 -23.55
C VAL A 256 -8.01 16.77 -23.45
N SER A 257 -8.97 16.22 -24.20
CA SER A 257 -10.36 16.70 -24.20
C SER A 257 -11.03 16.56 -22.83
N LYS A 258 -10.73 15.49 -22.09
CA LYS A 258 -11.25 15.27 -20.72
C LYS A 258 -10.46 16.01 -19.63
N GLY A 259 -9.40 16.75 -20.00
CA GLY A 259 -8.71 17.69 -19.13
C GLY A 259 -7.67 17.10 -18.19
N PHE A 260 -7.18 15.88 -18.44
CA PHE A 260 -6.04 15.31 -17.71
C PHE A 260 -4.70 15.84 -18.26
N LEU A 261 -4.58 15.91 -19.58
CA LEU A 261 -3.44 16.52 -20.26
C LEU A 261 -3.83 17.91 -20.74
N ALA A 262 -2.91 18.86 -20.58
CA ALA A 262 -3.03 20.19 -21.18
C ALA A 262 -2.56 20.16 -22.65
N ASP A 263 -1.51 19.39 -22.93
CA ASP A 263 -0.90 19.31 -24.25
C ASP A 263 -0.05 18.04 -24.41
N VAL A 264 0.08 17.56 -25.65
CA VAL A 264 0.94 16.44 -26.04
C VAL A 264 1.73 16.83 -27.28
N ARG A 265 3.06 16.76 -27.19
CA ARG A 265 3.94 17.10 -28.30
C ARG A 265 4.90 15.98 -28.61
N TYR A 266 5.19 15.78 -29.89
CA TYR A 266 6.26 14.92 -30.34
C TYR A 266 7.47 15.77 -30.72
N ASP A 267 8.64 15.31 -30.30
CA ASP A 267 9.91 15.99 -30.52
C ASP A 267 11.00 14.97 -30.85
N ARG A 268 12.14 15.41 -31.37
CA ARG A 268 13.29 14.57 -31.65
C ARG A 268 14.43 14.90 -30.69
N ARG A 269 15.00 13.88 -30.08
CA ARG A 269 16.23 14.03 -29.30
C ARG A 269 17.43 14.22 -30.25
N ARG A 270 18.56 14.66 -29.67
CA ARG A 270 19.82 14.90 -30.40
C ARG A 270 20.40 13.63 -31.02
N ASP A 271 20.06 12.48 -30.47
CA ASP A 271 20.42 11.13 -30.94
C ASP A 271 19.53 10.65 -32.11
N GLY A 272 18.53 11.43 -32.52
CA GLY A 272 17.57 11.07 -33.57
C GLY A 272 16.35 10.28 -33.06
N GLU A 273 16.29 9.91 -31.78
CA GLU A 273 15.15 9.20 -31.22
C GLU A 273 13.93 10.12 -31.09
N GLU A 274 12.77 9.63 -31.53
CA GLU A 274 11.51 10.35 -31.36
C GLU A 274 11.01 10.19 -29.91
N LYS A 275 10.69 11.32 -29.27
CA LYS A 275 10.12 11.38 -27.93
C LYS A 275 8.73 12.03 -27.95
N VAL A 276 7.95 11.70 -26.93
CA VAL A 276 6.70 12.38 -26.60
C VAL A 276 6.85 13.14 -25.30
N VAL A 277 6.35 14.36 -25.28
CA VAL A 277 6.35 15.27 -24.14
C VAL A 277 4.89 15.53 -23.75
N TYR A 278 4.53 15.09 -22.56
CA TYR A 278 3.23 15.31 -21.95
C TYR A 278 3.29 16.54 -21.06
N THR A 279 2.30 17.43 -21.17
CA THR A 279 2.07 18.52 -20.23
C THR A 279 0.80 18.25 -19.46
N PHE A 280 0.89 18.18 -18.13
CA PHE A 280 -0.26 17.90 -17.28
C PHE A 280 -1.06 19.17 -16.99
N ALA A 281 -2.38 19.08 -17.02
CA ALA A 281 -3.24 20.16 -16.56
C ALA A 281 -3.19 20.24 -15.02
N ARG A 282 -2.87 21.40 -14.43
CA ARG A 282 -2.95 21.61 -12.96
C ARG A 282 -4.27 22.30 -12.57
N PRO A 283 -4.97 21.87 -11.50
CA PRO A 283 -5.07 20.50 -10.99
C PRO A 283 -6.51 20.10 -10.56
N ARG A 284 -6.96 18.89 -10.93
CA ARG A 284 -8.05 18.19 -10.23
C ARG A 284 -7.57 17.00 -9.39
N MET A 285 -6.26 16.83 -9.19
CA MET A 285 -5.70 15.63 -8.52
C MET A 285 -4.81 15.88 -7.31
N LEU A 286 -4.99 17.00 -6.61
CA LEU A 286 -4.73 17.02 -5.16
C LEU A 286 -6.01 16.60 -4.45
N LEU A 287 -6.40 15.33 -4.63
CA LEU A 287 -7.24 14.71 -3.61
C LEU A 287 -6.38 14.73 -2.35
N PRO A 288 -6.84 15.34 -1.24
CA PRO A 288 -6.10 15.30 0.01
C PRO A 288 -5.67 13.85 0.24
N GLU A 289 -4.37 13.62 0.38
CA GLU A 289 -3.93 12.39 0.98
C GLU A 289 -4.55 12.40 2.37
N GLU A 290 -5.63 11.64 2.55
CA GLU A 290 -6.03 11.29 3.89
C GLU A 290 -4.79 10.66 4.53
N PRO A 291 -4.38 11.15 5.72
CA PRO A 291 -3.19 10.63 6.36
C PRO A 291 -3.29 9.11 6.39
N ASP A 292 -2.28 8.45 5.81
CA ASP A 292 -2.22 7.00 5.70
C ASP A 292 -2.69 6.33 7.00
N ALA A 293 -3.43 5.23 6.82
CA ALA A 293 -3.94 4.34 7.88
C ALA A 293 -2.99 4.24 9.08
N PRO A 294 -3.52 4.16 10.31
CA PRO A 294 -2.92 4.72 11.53
C PRO A 294 -1.43 4.45 11.57
N VAL A 295 -0.67 5.48 11.17
CA VAL A 295 0.73 5.60 11.55
C VAL A 295 0.74 5.37 13.06
N ALA A 296 1.53 4.42 13.56
CA ALA A 296 1.63 4.16 14.99
C ALA A 296 1.65 5.53 15.70
N PRO A 297 0.79 5.78 16.70
CA PRO A 297 0.49 7.14 17.20
C PRO A 297 1.77 7.96 17.47
N LEU A 298 2.82 7.28 17.90
CA LEU A 298 4.18 7.77 18.11
C LEU A 298 4.86 8.40 16.88
N VAL A 299 4.73 7.82 15.68
CA VAL A 299 5.31 8.41 14.45
C VAL A 299 4.61 9.72 14.13
N GLY A 300 3.28 9.78 14.31
CA GLY A 300 2.51 11.02 14.17
C GLY A 300 2.95 12.09 15.17
N GLU A 301 3.18 11.70 16.42
CA GLU A 301 3.66 12.59 17.48
C GLU A 301 5.08 13.13 17.24
N LEU A 302 5.99 12.32 16.70
CA LEU A 302 7.35 12.74 16.34
C LEU A 302 7.33 13.69 15.13
N VAL A 303 6.48 13.41 14.13
CA VAL A 303 6.33 14.26 12.94
C VAL A 303 5.70 15.61 13.31
N ALA A 304 4.71 15.65 14.21
CA ALA A 304 4.13 16.88 14.71
C ALA A 304 5.16 17.80 15.40
N ARG A 305 6.24 17.24 15.93
CA ARG A 305 7.35 17.95 16.60
C ARG A 305 8.53 18.26 15.65
N GLY A 306 8.33 18.06 14.35
CA GLY A 306 9.26 18.49 13.29
C GLY A 306 10.29 17.44 12.87
N ILE A 307 10.16 16.18 13.31
CA ILE A 307 11.00 15.09 12.83
C ILE A 307 10.47 14.61 11.47
N THR A 308 11.35 14.37 10.50
CA THR A 308 10.94 13.84 9.19
C THR A 308 10.31 12.44 9.36
N ARG A 309 9.28 12.13 8.57
CA ARG A 309 8.57 10.83 8.64
C ARG A 309 9.53 9.63 8.60
N THR A 310 10.54 9.67 7.74
CA THR A 310 11.58 8.63 7.62
C THR A 310 12.42 8.46 8.88
N ALA A 311 12.75 9.55 9.58
CA ALA A 311 13.51 9.48 10.83
C ALA A 311 12.62 9.02 11.99
N ALA A 312 11.35 9.46 12.04
CA ALA A 312 10.38 9.01 13.03
C ALA A 312 10.12 7.49 12.93
N GLU A 313 9.95 6.97 11.72
CA GLU A 313 9.83 5.52 11.46
C GLU A 313 11.08 4.74 11.91
N THR A 314 12.28 5.29 11.67
CA THR A 314 13.54 4.67 12.10
C THR A 314 13.66 4.63 13.63
N LEU A 315 13.25 5.71 14.31
CA LEU A 315 13.30 5.79 15.78
C LEU A 315 12.30 4.83 16.43
N VAL A 316 11.08 4.74 15.90
CA VAL A 316 10.04 3.82 16.39
C VAL A 316 10.40 2.36 16.14
N ALA A 317 11.15 2.05 15.07
CA ALA A 317 11.67 0.71 14.83
C ALA A 317 12.85 0.34 15.76
N ALA A 318 13.64 1.32 16.21
CA ALA A 318 14.87 1.10 16.97
C ALA A 318 14.70 1.18 18.50
N HIS A 319 13.67 1.86 19.00
CA HIS A 319 13.47 2.11 20.43
C HIS A 319 12.05 1.76 20.90
N SER A 320 11.90 1.40 22.19
CA SER A 320 10.60 1.07 22.77
C SER A 320 9.67 2.30 22.87
N GLU A 321 8.36 2.06 22.89
CA GLU A 321 7.35 3.13 22.97
C GLU A 321 7.50 3.97 24.24
N GLU A 322 7.83 3.36 25.38
CA GLU A 322 8.08 4.04 26.65
C GLU A 322 9.30 4.96 26.60
N HIS A 323 10.36 4.54 25.90
CA HIS A 323 11.58 5.33 25.72
C HIS A 323 11.29 6.61 24.94
N ILE A 324 10.60 6.46 23.81
CA ILE A 324 10.25 7.58 22.94
C ILE A 324 9.25 8.52 23.65
N GLY A 325 8.23 7.97 24.32
CA GLY A 325 7.25 8.75 25.07
C GLY A 325 7.88 9.59 26.18
N ARG A 326 8.88 9.04 26.90
CA ARG A 326 9.62 9.76 27.94
C ARG A 326 10.35 10.99 27.38
N HIS A 327 11.00 10.85 26.22
CA HIS A 327 11.74 11.93 25.56
C HIS A 327 10.81 12.97 24.91
N ILE A 328 9.66 12.55 24.38
CA ILE A 328 8.60 13.46 23.92
C ILE A 328 8.10 14.33 25.09
N ALA A 329 7.77 13.73 26.24
CA ALA A 329 7.31 14.47 27.42
C ALA A 329 8.39 15.39 28.03
N ALA A 330 9.67 15.01 27.91
CA ALA A 330 10.80 15.87 28.31
C ALA A 330 10.96 17.07 27.35
N PHE A 331 10.82 16.83 26.06
CA PHE A 331 10.91 17.86 25.02
C PHE A 331 9.77 18.88 25.12
N ASP A 332 8.53 18.43 25.34
CA ASP A 332 7.37 19.33 25.49
C ASP A 332 7.53 20.26 26.71
N ARG A 333 8.12 19.76 27.81
CA ARG A 333 8.48 20.59 28.98
C ARG A 333 9.54 21.62 28.65
N LEU A 334 10.61 21.22 27.95
CA LEU A 334 11.66 22.15 27.52
C LEU A 334 11.13 23.21 26.54
N GLN A 335 10.14 22.85 25.71
CA GLN A 335 9.46 23.74 24.78
C GLN A 335 8.56 24.74 25.51
N ALA A 336 7.80 24.30 26.50
CA ALA A 336 7.00 25.17 27.37
C ALA A 336 7.87 26.15 28.18
N GLU A 337 9.06 25.73 28.62
CA GLU A 337 10.01 26.56 29.37
C GLU A 337 10.87 27.49 28.50
N GLN A 338 10.68 27.47 27.16
CA GLN A 338 11.51 28.21 26.19
C GLN A 338 13.02 28.04 26.41
N SER A 339 13.43 26.82 26.78
CA SER A 339 14.80 26.53 27.15
C SER A 339 15.79 26.83 26.01
N ALA A 340 16.91 27.48 26.34
CA ALA A 340 17.96 27.83 25.36
C ALA A 340 18.54 26.62 24.60
N ARG A 341 18.42 25.41 25.18
CA ARG A 341 18.92 24.14 24.60
C ARG A 341 18.20 23.71 23.33
N ILE A 342 16.92 24.03 23.17
CA ILE A 342 16.10 23.63 22.02
C ILE A 342 15.81 24.77 21.06
N ARG A 343 16.13 26.03 21.45
CA ARG A 343 15.82 27.25 20.70
C ARG A 343 16.48 27.30 19.31
N ARG A 344 17.61 26.62 19.12
CA ARG A 344 18.37 26.64 17.86
C ARG A 344 17.95 25.56 16.87
N ASN A 345 17.63 24.35 17.35
CA ASN A 345 17.13 23.26 16.51
C ASN A 345 16.30 22.27 17.37
N PRO A 346 14.99 22.48 17.49
CA PRO A 346 14.14 21.67 18.36
C PRO A 346 14.01 20.21 17.87
N ALA A 347 13.79 20.01 16.57
CA ALA A 347 13.64 18.67 15.98
C ALA A 347 14.94 17.86 16.04
N GLY A 348 16.09 18.51 15.80
CA GLY A 348 17.40 17.87 15.91
C GLY A 348 17.76 17.48 17.35
N TYR A 349 17.32 18.26 18.33
CA TYR A 349 17.47 17.93 19.75
C TYR A 349 16.63 16.72 20.14
N LEU A 350 15.34 16.69 19.78
CA LEU A 350 14.45 15.57 20.11
C LEU A 350 14.96 14.25 19.49
N ARG A 351 15.41 14.29 18.24
CA ARG A 351 16.03 13.13 17.58
C ARG A 351 17.25 12.61 18.34
N ARG A 352 18.20 13.50 18.66
CA ARG A 352 19.42 13.11 19.40
C ARG A 352 19.13 12.67 20.82
N ALA A 353 18.14 13.26 21.49
CA ALA A 353 17.74 12.86 22.83
C ALA A 353 17.24 11.41 22.86
N ILE A 354 16.51 10.99 21.82
CA ILE A 354 16.04 9.61 21.66
C ILE A 354 17.20 8.66 21.28
N GLU A 355 18.07 9.05 20.34
CA GLU A 355 19.20 8.23 19.85
C GLU A 355 20.31 8.04 20.90
N GLU A 356 20.65 9.09 21.66
CA GLU A 356 21.76 9.14 22.61
C GLU A 356 21.30 9.05 24.08
N ASP A 357 20.01 8.76 24.32
CA ASP A 357 19.34 8.66 25.63
C ASP A 357 19.72 9.78 26.61
N TYR A 358 19.40 11.02 26.25
CA TYR A 358 19.75 12.16 27.09
C TYR A 358 19.08 12.09 28.47
N ALA A 359 19.83 12.40 29.52
CA ALA A 359 19.28 12.46 30.87
C ALA A 359 18.08 13.42 30.93
N VAL A 360 16.90 12.86 31.19
CA VAL A 360 15.65 13.61 31.28
C VAL A 360 15.72 14.54 32.50
N PRO A 361 15.55 15.86 32.33
CA PRO A 361 15.59 16.77 33.47
C PRO A 361 14.46 16.44 34.44
N GLU A 362 14.81 16.04 35.67
CA GLU A 362 13.84 15.94 36.75
C GLU A 362 13.31 17.34 37.09
N ALA A 363 11.99 17.43 37.33
CA ALA A 363 11.32 18.67 37.62
C ALA A 363 11.97 19.39 38.82
N LYS A 364 12.59 20.55 38.58
CA LYS A 364 13.13 21.38 39.66
C LYS A 364 11.97 21.82 40.55
N LYS A 365 11.91 21.26 41.76
CA LYS A 365 11.10 21.82 42.86
C LYS A 365 11.47 23.30 43.02
N THR A 366 10.49 24.18 42.83
CA THR A 366 10.56 25.60 43.12
C THR A 366 11.13 25.83 44.52
N ARG A 367 12.30 26.46 44.62
CA ARG A 367 12.78 27.08 45.86
C ARG A 367 13.42 28.45 45.58
N ARG A 368 13.06 29.37 46.48
CA ARG A 368 13.25 30.83 46.52
C ARG A 368 14.71 31.30 46.59
N ALA A 369 14.89 32.49 46.00
CA ALA A 369 15.73 33.65 46.38
C ALA A 369 17.28 33.60 46.33
N CYS A 370 17.81 34.66 45.72
CA CYS A 370 19.19 35.21 45.64
C CYS A 370 19.89 35.44 47.01
N PRO A 371 21.21 35.78 47.10
CA PRO A 371 22.03 36.53 46.12
C PRO A 371 23.49 36.06 45.85
N ALA A 372 24.13 36.75 44.90
CA ALA A 372 25.50 36.60 44.34
C ALA A 372 26.62 37.24 45.23
N PRO A 373 27.89 37.49 44.79
CA PRO A 373 28.73 36.97 43.68
C PRO A 373 30.20 36.60 44.11
N SER A 374 31.03 36.01 43.20
CA SER A 374 32.43 36.45 42.92
C SER A 374 33.23 35.48 42.00
N VAL A 375 33.91 36.07 41.01
CA VAL A 375 34.90 35.55 40.02
C VAL A 375 36.34 35.61 40.68
N PRO A 376 37.53 35.20 40.14
CA PRO A 376 37.97 34.47 38.91
C PRO A 376 39.03 33.34 39.12
N ALA A 377 39.49 32.75 37.99
CA ALA A 377 40.90 32.57 37.54
C ALA A 377 41.19 31.13 37.07
N SER A 378 41.45 30.91 35.77
CA SER A 378 42.78 30.74 35.11
C SER A 378 43.39 29.35 35.39
N ALA A 379 44.11 28.63 34.54
CA ALA A 379 44.66 28.80 33.20
C ALA A 379 45.24 27.41 32.80
N GLY A 380 45.49 27.18 31.50
CA GLY A 380 46.42 26.15 31.00
C GLY A 380 45.90 24.71 31.08
N ASP A 381 46.34 23.75 30.28
CA ASP A 381 47.39 23.73 29.28
C ASP A 381 47.18 22.51 28.37
N THR A 382 47.90 22.51 27.26
CA THR A 382 47.68 21.70 26.06
C THR A 382 48.36 20.30 26.16
N PRO A 383 48.46 19.46 25.10
CA PRO A 383 48.25 18.00 25.13
C PRO A 383 49.64 17.27 25.16
N PRO A 384 49.93 16.00 24.72
CA PRO A 384 49.52 15.38 23.45
C PRO A 384 49.47 13.81 23.35
N ARG A 385 48.97 13.36 22.19
CA ARG A 385 49.47 12.28 21.28
C ARG A 385 49.60 10.79 21.71
N ARG A 386 48.97 9.97 20.83
CA ARG A 386 49.40 8.70 20.19
C ARG A 386 49.59 7.49 21.13
N ARG A 387 49.14 6.28 20.79
CA ARG A 387 49.67 5.45 19.69
C ARG A 387 48.81 4.18 19.55
N ARG A 388 48.64 3.73 18.30
CA ARG A 388 48.13 2.40 17.90
C ARG A 388 49.02 1.28 18.45
N LEU A 389 48.47 0.08 18.60
CA LEU A 389 49.12 -1.18 18.19
C LEU A 389 48.10 -2.31 18.02
N ARG A 390 48.36 -3.15 17.02
CA ARG A 390 47.62 -4.33 16.56
C ARG A 390 48.15 -5.61 17.24
N GLY A 391 47.33 -6.65 17.21
CA GLY A 391 47.71 -8.08 17.20
C GLY A 391 46.67 -8.93 17.94
N ALA A 392 46.34 -10.18 17.63
CA ALA A 392 46.46 -11.08 16.48
C ALA A 392 45.62 -12.33 16.87
N ALA A 393 44.74 -12.79 15.96
CA ALA A 393 44.16 -14.13 15.66
C ALA A 393 44.27 -15.35 16.64
N PRO A 394 43.69 -16.53 16.33
CA PRO A 394 42.30 -16.92 15.99
C PRO A 394 41.81 -18.14 16.82
N LEU A 395 40.53 -18.53 16.77
CA LEU A 395 40.04 -19.89 17.08
C LEU A 395 38.71 -20.14 16.34
N ALA A 396 38.60 -21.30 15.67
CA ALA A 396 37.44 -21.77 14.91
C ALA A 396 36.61 -22.79 15.74
N PRO A 397 35.63 -23.49 15.16
CA PRO A 397 34.24 -23.06 14.89
C PRO A 397 33.22 -23.84 15.76
N ALA A 398 32.01 -23.32 15.91
CA ALA A 398 30.90 -24.08 16.51
C ALA A 398 29.57 -23.72 15.86
N GLY A 399 28.81 -24.75 15.49
CA GLY A 399 27.34 -24.76 15.54
C GLY A 399 26.61 -24.29 14.28
N GLU A 400 25.99 -25.25 13.60
CA GLU A 400 24.81 -25.06 12.75
C GLU A 400 23.71 -24.30 13.49
N GLU A 401 23.00 -23.39 12.82
CA GLU A 401 21.59 -23.13 13.14
C GLU A 401 20.84 -22.61 11.91
N THR A 402 20.08 -23.52 11.34
CA THR A 402 19.05 -23.34 10.33
C THR A 402 17.93 -22.45 10.89
N PRO A 403 17.42 -21.44 10.16
CA PRO A 403 16.23 -20.70 10.59
C PRO A 403 14.99 -21.60 10.48
N PRO A 404 14.13 -21.70 11.52
CA PRO A 404 12.96 -22.56 11.48
C PRO A 404 11.85 -21.93 10.63
N GLY A 405 11.56 -22.58 9.52
CA GLY A 405 10.32 -22.40 8.76
C GLY A 405 9.26 -23.42 9.18
N ALA A 406 8.02 -22.94 9.26
CA ALA A 406 6.75 -23.68 9.24
C ALA A 406 6.30 -24.44 10.51
N GLY A 407 5.24 -23.91 11.13
CA GLY A 407 4.22 -24.71 11.82
C GLY A 407 3.98 -24.37 13.30
N ASN A 408 2.84 -23.73 13.61
CA ASN A 408 1.81 -24.24 14.54
C ASN A 408 0.87 -23.13 14.99
N GLY A 409 -0.37 -23.14 14.48
CA GLY A 409 -1.49 -22.53 15.17
C GLY A 409 -1.61 -23.17 16.55
N ARG A 410 -1.68 -22.36 17.61
CA ARG A 410 -1.98 -22.87 18.95
C ARG A 410 -3.36 -23.53 18.86
N ARG A 411 -3.41 -24.85 19.04
CA ARG A 411 -4.68 -25.58 19.15
C ARG A 411 -5.38 -25.11 20.42
N ARG A 412 -6.70 -24.98 20.35
CA ARG A 412 -7.59 -24.64 21.48
C ARG A 412 -7.64 -25.73 22.58
N ASP A 413 -6.73 -26.70 22.49
CA ASP A 413 -6.65 -27.87 23.36
C ASP A 413 -6.00 -27.44 24.69
N GLY A 414 -6.81 -27.39 25.75
CA GLY A 414 -6.34 -27.14 27.12
C GLY A 414 -6.87 -25.86 27.79
N ILE A 415 -7.65 -25.03 27.10
CA ILE A 415 -8.29 -23.84 27.68
C ILE A 415 -9.56 -24.27 28.43
N ARG A 416 -9.75 -23.76 29.65
CA ARG A 416 -10.96 -24.04 30.44
C ARG A 416 -12.21 -23.52 29.70
N PRO A 417 -13.34 -24.27 29.71
CA PRO A 417 -14.56 -23.86 28.99
C PRO A 417 -15.07 -22.47 29.40
N GLU A 418 -14.90 -22.11 30.67
CA GLU A 418 -15.28 -20.82 31.24
C GLU A 418 -14.46 -19.67 30.63
N ARG A 419 -13.13 -19.82 30.56
CA ARG A 419 -12.23 -18.83 29.92
C ARG A 419 -12.51 -18.67 28.43
N LEU A 420 -12.84 -19.75 27.73
CA LEU A 420 -13.20 -19.69 26.32
C LEU A 420 -14.53 -18.93 26.09
N ALA A 421 -15.48 -19.02 27.03
CA ALA A 421 -16.72 -18.25 26.98
C ALA A 421 -16.47 -16.75 27.20
N GLU A 422 -15.60 -16.38 28.16
CA GLU A 422 -15.19 -14.99 28.39
C GLU A 422 -14.50 -14.39 27.15
N LEU A 423 -13.55 -15.14 26.56
CA LEU A 423 -12.85 -14.72 25.34
C LEU A 423 -13.81 -14.52 24.17
N ARG A 424 -14.85 -15.36 24.05
CA ARG A 424 -15.90 -15.19 23.03
C ARG A 424 -16.74 -13.94 23.27
N GLU A 425 -17.01 -13.59 24.52
CA GLU A 425 -17.77 -12.37 24.84
C GLU A 425 -16.93 -11.11 24.56
N GLU A 426 -15.65 -11.13 24.92
CA GLU A 426 -14.70 -10.07 24.58
C GLU A 426 -14.55 -9.93 23.06
N ALA A 427 -14.34 -11.04 22.36
CA ALA A 427 -14.28 -11.08 20.90
C ALA A 427 -15.59 -10.58 20.26
N CYS A 428 -16.77 -10.89 20.81
CA CYS A 428 -18.04 -10.32 20.36
C CYS A 428 -18.05 -8.79 20.42
N ARG A 429 -17.61 -8.20 21.54
CA ARG A 429 -17.55 -6.75 21.71
C ARG A 429 -16.55 -6.11 20.75
N VAL A 430 -15.40 -6.75 20.56
CA VAL A 430 -14.37 -6.29 19.60
C VAL A 430 -14.91 -6.36 18.17
N VAL A 431 -15.55 -7.46 17.76
CA VAL A 431 -16.13 -7.62 16.41
C VAL A 431 -17.27 -6.63 16.17
N GLN A 432 -18.13 -6.36 17.16
CA GLN A 432 -19.19 -5.35 17.03
C GLN A 432 -18.62 -3.95 16.82
N ARG A 433 -17.55 -3.59 17.54
CA ARG A 433 -16.87 -2.29 17.37
C ARG A 433 -16.09 -2.21 16.06
N ARG A 434 -15.42 -3.30 15.65
CA ARG A 434 -14.57 -3.40 14.46
C ARG A 434 -15.38 -3.47 13.18
N TYR A 435 -16.58 -4.05 13.21
CA TYR A 435 -17.45 -4.24 12.04
C TYR A 435 -18.88 -3.76 12.30
N PRO A 436 -19.16 -2.44 12.21
CA PRO A 436 -20.48 -1.87 12.51
C PRO A 436 -21.63 -2.42 11.64
N VAL A 437 -21.31 -2.90 10.43
CA VAL A 437 -22.29 -3.56 9.54
C VAL A 437 -22.63 -4.97 10.03
N LEU A 438 -21.66 -5.71 10.56
CA LEU A 438 -21.90 -7.02 11.20
C LEU A 438 -22.59 -6.87 12.56
N ALA A 439 -22.35 -5.75 13.27
CA ALA A 439 -23.00 -5.42 14.54
C ALA A 439 -24.52 -5.24 14.43
N GLN A 440 -25.04 -4.97 13.23
CA GLN A 440 -26.50 -4.94 12.97
C GLN A 440 -27.13 -6.34 13.05
N ARG A 441 -26.32 -7.41 13.05
CA ARG A 441 -26.73 -8.82 13.08
C ARG A 441 -25.76 -9.68 13.92
N PRO A 442 -25.71 -9.50 15.25
CA PRO A 442 -24.72 -10.13 16.12
C PRO A 442 -24.90 -11.65 16.31
N SER A 443 -25.93 -12.25 15.73
CA SER A 443 -26.19 -13.71 15.78
C SER A 443 -25.97 -14.41 14.44
N GLY A 444 -25.38 -13.71 13.44
CA GLY A 444 -25.14 -14.28 12.11
C GLY A 444 -23.90 -15.18 12.03
N PRO A 445 -23.85 -16.16 11.12
CA PRO A 445 -22.70 -17.07 10.98
C PRO A 445 -21.41 -16.34 10.60
N ALA A 446 -21.47 -15.26 9.82
CA ALA A 446 -20.32 -14.41 9.54
C ALA A 446 -19.82 -13.67 10.78
N PHE A 447 -20.73 -13.24 11.67
CA PHE A 447 -20.34 -12.67 12.96
C PHE A 447 -19.67 -13.73 13.83
N ALA A 448 -20.20 -14.96 13.86
CA ALA A 448 -19.59 -16.08 14.59
C ALA A 448 -18.18 -16.43 14.07
N VAL A 449 -17.97 -16.52 12.75
CA VAL A 449 -16.64 -16.77 12.17
C VAL A 449 -15.64 -15.67 12.54
N MET A 450 -16.07 -14.41 12.48
CA MET A 450 -15.23 -13.28 12.86
C MET A 450 -14.95 -13.24 14.38
N VAL A 451 -15.90 -13.68 15.21
CA VAL A 451 -15.69 -13.85 16.65
C VAL A 451 -14.66 -14.95 16.91
N GLU A 452 -14.76 -16.10 16.26
CA GLU A 452 -13.80 -17.19 16.44
C GLU A 452 -12.39 -16.80 15.94
N ALA A 453 -12.28 -16.10 14.81
CA ALA A 453 -11.00 -15.56 14.34
C ALA A 453 -10.42 -14.51 15.30
N CYS A 454 -11.28 -13.67 15.90
CA CYS A 454 -10.88 -12.70 16.91
C CYS A 454 -10.45 -13.38 18.22
N VAL A 455 -11.06 -14.49 18.61
CA VAL A 455 -10.60 -15.32 19.74
C VAL A 455 -9.19 -15.85 19.48
N ASP A 456 -8.93 -16.34 18.26
CA ASP A 456 -7.60 -16.84 17.90
C ASP A 456 -6.54 -15.70 17.84
N GLU A 457 -6.92 -14.48 17.43
CA GLU A 457 -6.09 -13.27 17.51
C GLU A 457 -5.75 -12.89 18.97
N ILE A 458 -6.74 -12.90 19.87
CA ILE A 458 -6.55 -12.59 21.30
C ILE A 458 -5.61 -13.62 21.94
N LEU A 459 -5.81 -14.91 21.66
CA LEU A 459 -4.97 -16.01 22.17
C LEU A 459 -3.53 -15.98 21.62
N ALA A 460 -3.32 -15.42 20.43
CA ALA A 460 -1.99 -15.22 19.86
C ALA A 460 -1.23 -14.04 20.51
N ALA A 461 -1.96 -13.05 21.04
CA ALA A 461 -1.40 -11.87 21.69
C ALA A 461 -1.10 -12.06 23.20
N GLU A 462 -1.69 -13.08 23.85
CA GLU A 462 -1.44 -13.34 25.28
C GLU A 462 -0.11 -14.11 25.52
N PRO A 463 0.70 -13.68 26.53
CA PRO A 463 1.91 -14.39 26.94
C PRO A 463 1.57 -15.75 27.56
N ALA A 464 2.40 -16.77 27.29
CA ALA A 464 2.12 -18.18 27.56
C ALA A 464 1.80 -18.56 29.02
N ALA A 465 2.05 -17.68 29.98
CA ALA A 465 1.74 -17.89 31.40
C ALA A 465 0.26 -17.67 31.75
N ALA A 466 -0.51 -16.90 30.96
CA ALA A 466 -1.91 -16.56 31.25
C ALA A 466 -2.94 -17.55 30.65
N VAL A 467 -2.50 -18.46 29.78
CA VAL A 467 -3.38 -19.32 28.96
C VAL A 467 -3.90 -20.55 29.75
N LYS A 468 -3.42 -20.78 30.98
CA LYS A 468 -3.68 -22.00 31.77
C LYS A 468 -4.46 -21.82 33.08
N GLU A 469 -4.82 -20.61 33.49
CA GLU A 469 -5.63 -20.38 34.71
C GLU A 469 -7.14 -20.35 34.44
#